data_AF-A0AAP0QBB7-F1
#
_entry.id   AF-A0AAP0QBB7-F1
#
_cell.length_a   1.000
_cell.length_b   1.000
_cell.length_c   1.000
_cell.angle_alpha   90.00
_cell.angle_beta   90.00
_cell.angle_gamma   90.00
#
_symmetry.space_group_name_H-M   'P 1'
#
loop_
_entity.id
_entity.type
_entity.pdbx_description
1 polymer ?
#
loop_
_entity_poly.entity_id
_entity_poly.type
_entity_poly.pdbx_seq_one_letter_code
_entity_poly.pdbx_strand_id
1 'polypeptide(L)'
;MGDEIDVEKYESGDFEAGGYKWKLVLYPAGNKSKNVKEHISVYLAMENTSSLQRGWEVYAVFRLFLLDQNKGSFLILQDAMGIERRFHRLKLEWGFDEFIPIKAFNDASNGFLLEDTCVFGAEVFVSKERSTGKGECLSMIKDAPSIKHVWRIENFSKLRSECCDSQVFNSGDQKWYQR
;
A
#
# COMPACT_ATOMS: atom_id res chain seq x y z
N MET A 1 17.16 29.73 16.98
CA MET A 1 17.46 28.36 16.54
C MET A 1 16.12 27.83 16.07
N GLY A 2 15.88 27.84 14.76
CA GLY A 2 14.57 27.52 14.20
C GLY A 2 14.36 26.02 14.23
N ASP A 3 13.19 25.58 14.70
CA ASP A 3 12.78 24.18 14.62
C ASP A 3 12.72 23.78 13.14
N GLU A 4 13.66 22.97 12.70
CA GLU A 4 13.65 22.33 11.39
C GLU A 4 12.42 21.40 11.37
N ILE A 5 11.43 21.73 10.54
CA ILE A 5 10.26 20.87 10.35
C ILE A 5 10.78 19.60 9.66
N ASP A 6 10.94 18.51 10.41
CA ASP A 6 11.25 17.19 9.87
C ASP A 6 10.04 16.72 9.04
N VAL A 7 9.99 17.13 7.78
CA VAL A 7 8.93 16.74 6.85
C VAL A 7 9.08 15.25 6.59
N GLU A 8 8.18 14.46 7.19
CA GLU A 8 8.21 12.99 7.09
C GLU A 8 8.02 12.49 5.65
N LYS A 9 7.18 13.18 4.87
CA LYS A 9 6.88 12.83 3.49
C LYS A 9 6.53 14.03 2.63
N TYR A 10 6.75 13.89 1.33
CA TYR A 10 6.36 14.84 0.29
C TYR A 10 5.37 14.18 -0.67
N GLU A 11 4.41 14.97 -1.17
CA GLU A 11 3.43 14.50 -2.14
C GLU A 11 3.49 15.38 -3.40
N SER A 12 3.38 14.75 -4.58
CA SER A 12 3.24 15.50 -5.83
C SER A 12 1.84 16.09 -5.97
N GLY A 13 1.65 16.99 -6.94
CA GLY A 13 0.33 17.26 -7.48
C GLY A 13 -0.30 16.00 -8.10
N ASP A 14 -1.63 15.98 -8.24
CA ASP A 14 -2.31 14.88 -8.91
C ASP A 14 -2.10 14.90 -10.43
N PHE A 15 -2.08 13.71 -11.03
CA PHE A 15 -2.06 13.51 -12.48
C PHE A 15 -3.02 12.40 -12.88
N GLU A 16 -3.49 12.46 -14.13
CA GLU A 16 -4.48 11.52 -14.65
C GLU A 16 -3.82 10.43 -15.50
N ALA A 17 -4.19 9.17 -15.24
CA ALA A 17 -3.79 8.03 -16.05
C ALA A 17 -4.85 6.93 -15.94
N GLY A 18 -5.23 6.33 -17.08
CA GLY A 18 -6.22 5.26 -17.14
C GLY A 18 -7.59 5.62 -16.55
N GLY A 19 -7.98 6.90 -16.57
CA GLY A 19 -9.25 7.39 -16.04
C GLY A 19 -9.27 7.66 -14.53
N TYR A 20 -8.14 7.54 -13.84
CA TYR A 20 -8.02 7.81 -12.41
C TYR A 20 -6.98 8.88 -12.12
N LYS A 21 -7.12 9.50 -10.94
CA LYS A 21 -6.16 10.44 -10.40
C LYS A 21 -5.16 9.72 -9.52
N TRP A 22 -3.89 10.06 -9.71
CA TRP A 22 -2.76 9.48 -9.02
C TRP A 22 -1.86 10.57 -8.49
N LYS A 23 -1.06 10.25 -7.48
CA LYS A 23 0.04 11.10 -7.01
C LYS A 23 1.23 10.26 -6.58
N LEU A 24 2.40 10.88 -6.55
CA LEU A 24 3.60 10.31 -5.94
C LEU A 24 3.66 10.70 -4.47
N VAL A 25 4.08 9.74 -3.63
CA VAL A 25 4.37 9.95 -2.21
C VAL A 25 5.81 9.54 -1.95
N LEU A 26 6.62 10.49 -1.48
CA LEU A 26 8.05 10.37 -1.27
C LEU A 26 8.38 10.45 0.21
N TYR A 27 9.19 9.52 0.71
CA TYR A 27 9.74 9.56 2.07
C TYR A 27 11.27 9.66 1.98
N PRO A 28 11.86 10.87 2.07
CA PRO A 28 13.29 11.06 1.86
C PRO A 28 14.18 10.35 2.89
N ALA A 29 13.69 10.18 4.11
CA ALA A 29 14.39 9.46 5.19
C ALA A 29 13.94 7.99 5.34
N GLY A 30 13.08 7.52 4.42
CA GLY A 30 12.45 6.20 4.47
C GLY A 30 11.12 6.20 5.19
N ASN A 31 10.24 5.28 4.79
CA ASN A 31 8.91 5.13 5.40
C ASN A 31 9.01 4.51 6.81
N LYS A 32 8.96 5.38 7.82
CA LYS A 32 9.00 5.00 9.25
C LYS A 32 7.91 3.99 9.63
N SER A 33 6.71 4.08 9.03
CA SER A 33 5.60 3.13 9.29
C SER A 33 5.89 1.70 8.80
N LYS A 34 6.86 1.55 7.89
CA LYS A 34 7.35 0.28 7.35
C LYS A 34 8.68 -0.15 7.96
N ASN A 35 9.17 0.56 8.97
CA ASN A 35 10.50 0.38 9.57
C ASN A 35 11.66 0.51 8.56
N VAL A 36 11.45 1.24 7.46
CA VAL A 36 12.52 1.52 6.49
C VAL A 36 13.43 2.61 7.04
N LYS A 37 14.73 2.41 6.87
CA LYS A 37 15.78 3.38 7.22
C LYS A 37 16.84 3.40 6.12
N GLU A 38 17.57 4.51 6.04
CA GLU A 38 18.73 4.70 5.15
C GLU A 38 18.43 4.60 3.63
N HIS A 39 17.15 4.49 3.26
CA HIS A 39 16.66 4.45 1.89
C HIS A 39 15.55 5.48 1.72
N ILE A 40 15.49 6.07 0.54
CA ILE A 40 14.31 6.82 0.10
C ILE A 40 13.23 5.80 -0.26
N SER A 41 12.00 6.04 0.18
CA SER A 41 10.82 5.25 -0.23
C SER A 41 9.96 6.07 -1.19
N VAL A 42 9.42 5.43 -2.23
CA VAL A 42 8.57 6.08 -3.23
C VAL A 42 7.35 5.22 -3.51
N TYR A 43 6.17 5.84 -3.49
CA TYR A 43 4.89 5.18 -3.72
C TYR A 43 4.05 5.93 -4.75
N LEU A 44 3.25 5.16 -5.47
CA LEU A 44 2.12 5.64 -6.25
C LEU A 44 0.85 5.46 -5.42
N ALA A 45 0.10 6.55 -5.27
CA ALA A 45 -1.14 6.59 -4.52
C ALA A 45 -2.31 6.99 -5.42
N MET A 46 -3.46 6.34 -5.26
CA MET A 46 -4.71 6.82 -5.86
C MET A 46 -5.28 8.01 -5.08
N GLU A 47 -5.78 9.01 -5.79
CA GLU A 47 -6.39 10.21 -5.24
C GLU A 47 -7.89 10.29 -5.60
N ASN A 48 -8.67 11.06 -4.82
CA ASN A 48 -10.10 11.31 -5.08
C ASN A 48 -10.99 10.04 -5.17
N THR A 49 -10.64 9.01 -4.40
CA THR A 49 -11.36 7.71 -4.41
C THR A 49 -12.70 7.73 -3.67
N SER A 50 -13.08 8.85 -3.05
CA SER A 50 -14.36 9.05 -2.34
C SER A 50 -15.57 9.02 -3.28
N SER A 51 -15.36 9.36 -4.55
CA SER A 51 -16.37 9.32 -5.60
C SER A 51 -16.64 7.92 -6.16
N LEU A 52 -15.75 6.96 -5.89
CA LEU A 52 -15.85 5.60 -6.41
C LEU A 52 -16.89 4.78 -5.64
N GLN A 53 -17.58 3.89 -6.35
CA GLN A 53 -18.60 3.03 -5.76
C GLN A 53 -18.02 2.12 -4.67
N ARG A 54 -18.83 1.78 -3.65
CA ARG A 54 -18.40 0.81 -2.62
C ARG A 54 -18.01 -0.51 -3.28
N GLY A 55 -16.87 -1.08 -2.87
CA GLY A 55 -16.37 -2.34 -3.43
C GLY A 55 -15.61 -2.17 -4.75
N TRP A 56 -15.17 -0.95 -5.08
CA TRP A 56 -14.28 -0.72 -6.21
C TRP A 56 -12.92 -1.40 -6.02
N GLU A 57 -12.39 -1.93 -7.12
CA GLU A 57 -11.03 -2.41 -7.25
C GLU A 57 -10.47 -1.90 -8.59
N VAL A 58 -9.29 -1.28 -8.55
CA VAL A 58 -8.55 -0.84 -9.74
C VAL A 58 -7.27 -1.64 -9.81
N TYR A 59 -7.01 -2.23 -10.96
CA TYR A 59 -5.82 -3.00 -11.23
C TYR A 59 -4.92 -2.20 -12.15
N ALA A 60 -3.69 -1.95 -11.70
CA ALA A 60 -2.74 -1.16 -12.47
C ALA A 60 -1.33 -1.75 -12.37
N VAL A 61 -0.60 -1.67 -13.48
CA VAL A 61 0.85 -1.84 -13.53
C VAL A 61 1.45 -0.44 -13.57
N PHE A 62 2.49 -0.19 -12.80
CA PHE A 62 3.16 1.10 -12.83
C PHE A 62 4.68 0.95 -12.81
N ARG A 63 5.36 2.00 -13.22
CA ARG A 63 6.81 2.17 -13.11
C ARG A 63 7.11 3.48 -12.42
N LEU A 64 8.15 3.47 -11.60
CA LEU A 64 8.66 4.66 -10.93
C LEU A 64 10.08 4.92 -11.44
N PHE A 65 10.36 6.19 -11.68
CA PHE A 65 11.60 6.64 -12.31
C PHE A 65 12.28 7.69 -11.44
N LEU A 66 13.61 7.67 -11.46
CA LEU A 66 14.46 8.73 -10.92
C LEU A 66 15.46 9.17 -11.99
N LEU A 67 15.48 10.46 -12.30
CA LEU A 67 16.34 11.01 -13.34
C LEU A 67 17.78 11.14 -12.84
N ASP A 68 18.73 10.52 -13.56
CA ASP A 68 20.14 10.92 -13.53
C ASP A 68 20.26 12.19 -14.39
N GLN A 69 20.36 13.34 -13.72
CA GLN A 69 20.40 14.66 -14.34
C GLN A 69 21.74 14.95 -15.03
N ASN A 70 22.80 14.21 -14.68
CA ASN A 70 24.10 14.33 -15.34
C ASN A 70 24.08 13.66 -16.72
N LYS A 71 23.40 12.51 -16.84
CA LYS A 71 23.36 11.70 -18.08
C LYS A 71 22.08 11.89 -18.89
N GLY A 72 21.04 12.49 -18.32
CA GLY A 72 19.71 12.62 -18.93
C GLY A 72 19.00 11.28 -19.10
N SER A 73 19.33 10.29 -18.26
CA SER A 73 18.78 8.93 -18.30
C SER A 73 18.01 8.60 -17.03
N PHE A 74 17.04 7.70 -17.09
CA PHE A 74 16.27 7.31 -15.91
C PHE A 74 16.77 6.02 -15.28
N LEU A 75 16.94 6.01 -13.96
CA LEU A 75 16.89 4.80 -13.17
C LEU A 75 15.43 4.34 -13.13
N ILE A 76 15.17 3.18 -13.74
CA ILE A 76 13.85 2.57 -13.78
C ILE A 76 13.78 1.49 -12.72
N LEU A 77 12.95 1.68 -11.70
CA LEU A 77 12.58 0.60 -10.79
C LEU A 77 11.18 0.13 -11.17
N GLN A 78 11.17 -1.00 -11.86
CA GLN A 78 9.97 -1.76 -12.15
C GLN A 78 9.84 -2.85 -11.08
N ASP A 79 8.63 -3.03 -10.57
CA ASP A 79 8.29 -4.22 -9.80
C ASP A 79 8.52 -5.42 -10.73
N ALA A 80 9.45 -6.30 -10.35
CA ALA A 80 10.36 -7.06 -11.23
C ALA A 80 9.72 -7.96 -12.32
N MET A 81 8.40 -7.96 -12.49
CA MET A 81 7.67 -8.76 -13.48
C MET A 81 6.44 -8.06 -14.09
N GLY A 82 6.29 -6.74 -13.95
CA GLY A 82 5.06 -6.06 -14.38
C GLY A 82 3.84 -6.52 -13.59
N ILE A 83 4.05 -6.79 -12.30
CA ILE A 83 3.02 -7.31 -11.40
C ILE A 83 1.89 -6.30 -11.35
N GLU A 84 0.70 -6.78 -11.67
CA GLU A 84 -0.53 -6.02 -11.55
C GLU A 84 -0.83 -5.78 -10.06
N ARG A 85 -0.93 -4.51 -9.67
CA ARG A 85 -1.25 -4.12 -8.31
C ARG A 85 -2.73 -3.80 -8.19
N ARG A 86 -3.37 -4.41 -7.19
CA ARG A 86 -4.78 -4.18 -6.87
C ARG A 86 -4.90 -3.03 -5.87
N PHE A 87 -5.45 -1.93 -6.33
CA PHE A 87 -5.86 -0.79 -5.52
C PHE A 87 -7.31 -0.96 -5.09
N HIS A 88 -7.58 -0.67 -3.82
CA HIS A 88 -8.92 -0.67 -3.25
C HIS A 88 -8.93 0.20 -1.99
N ARG A 89 -10.11 0.40 -1.38
CA ARG A 89 -10.30 1.28 -0.21
C ARG A 89 -9.31 1.05 0.96
N LEU A 90 -8.83 -0.17 1.18
CA LEU A 90 -7.89 -0.49 2.28
C LEU A 90 -6.42 -0.50 1.82
N LYS A 91 -6.17 -0.37 0.52
CA LYS A 91 -4.84 -0.41 -0.09
C LYS A 91 -4.82 0.54 -1.29
N LEU A 92 -4.63 1.83 -0.99
CA LEU A 92 -4.60 2.92 -1.97
C LEU A 92 -3.21 3.18 -2.54
N GLU A 93 -2.18 2.58 -1.95
CA GLU A 93 -0.78 2.91 -2.23
C GLU A 93 0.05 1.64 -2.45
N TRP A 94 0.86 1.68 -3.51
CA TRP A 94 1.85 0.67 -3.87
C TRP A 94 3.14 1.36 -4.30
N GLY A 95 4.29 0.74 -4.01
CA GLY A 95 5.57 1.36 -4.27
C GLY A 95 6.72 0.52 -3.75
N PHE A 96 7.86 1.18 -3.55
CA PHE A 96 9.09 0.56 -3.09
C PHE A 96 9.47 1.17 -1.74
N ASP A 97 9.48 0.31 -0.74
CA ASP A 97 9.95 0.63 0.61
C ASP A 97 11.42 1.07 0.56
N GLU A 98 12.27 0.34 -0.16
CA GLU A 98 13.69 0.66 -0.36
C GLU A 98 13.94 1.00 -1.84
N PHE A 99 13.56 2.21 -2.27
CA PHE A 99 13.71 2.62 -3.68
C PHE A 99 15.17 2.89 -4.04
N ILE A 100 15.85 3.76 -3.29
CA ILE A 100 17.27 4.04 -3.50
C ILE A 100 17.96 4.27 -2.15
N PRO A 101 19.17 3.74 -1.90
CA PRO A 101 19.94 4.09 -0.72
C PRO A 101 20.21 5.60 -0.68
N ILE A 102 20.01 6.22 0.48
CA ILE A 102 20.24 7.67 0.66
C ILE A 102 21.69 8.04 0.29
N LYS A 103 22.64 7.17 0.61
CA LYS A 103 24.05 7.34 0.23
C LYS A 103 24.25 7.43 -1.28
N ALA A 104 23.58 6.57 -2.05
CA ALA A 104 23.67 6.57 -3.50
C ALA A 104 22.94 7.78 -4.12
N PHE A 105 21.81 8.17 -3.54
CA PHE A 105 21.06 9.36 -3.95
C PHE A 105 21.87 10.66 -3.78
N ASN A 106 22.57 10.79 -2.65
CA ASN A 106 23.38 11.97 -2.32
C ASN A 106 24.77 12.00 -2.97
N ASP A 107 25.18 10.90 -3.62
CA ASP A 107 26.45 10.88 -4.36
C ASP A 107 26.30 11.65 -5.67
N ALA A 108 26.96 12.80 -5.76
CA ALA A 108 26.91 13.70 -6.90
C ALA A 108 27.32 13.03 -8.23
N SER A 109 28.13 11.96 -8.19
CA SER A 109 28.52 11.22 -9.39
C SER A 109 27.36 10.45 -10.03
N ASN A 110 26.32 10.13 -9.25
CA ASN A 110 25.13 9.45 -9.73
C ASN A 110 24.09 10.42 -10.34
N GLY A 111 24.21 11.73 -10.09
CA GLY A 111 23.38 12.76 -10.74
C GLY A 111 21.91 12.81 -10.31
N PHE A 112 21.52 12.11 -9.24
CA PHE A 112 20.12 12.08 -8.78
C PHE A 112 19.69 13.35 -8.04
N LEU A 113 20.63 13.97 -7.32
CA LEU A 113 20.45 15.25 -6.63
C LEU A 113 21.44 16.27 -7.23
N LEU A 114 20.90 17.32 -7.85
CA LEU A 114 21.67 18.40 -8.46
C LEU A 114 21.06 19.73 -8.04
N GLU A 115 21.85 20.62 -7.44
CA GLU A 115 21.38 21.94 -6.97
C GLU A 115 20.13 21.84 -6.07
N ASP A 116 20.14 20.90 -5.12
CA ASP A 116 19.01 20.61 -4.21
C ASP A 116 17.71 20.21 -4.93
N THR A 117 17.82 19.82 -6.20
CA THR A 117 16.70 19.41 -7.04
C THR A 117 16.86 17.94 -7.45
N CYS A 118 15.75 17.21 -7.43
CA CYS A 118 15.65 15.85 -7.94
C CYS A 118 14.35 15.69 -8.73
N VAL A 119 14.32 14.74 -9.67
CA VAL A 119 13.16 14.54 -10.55
C VAL A 119 12.71 13.09 -10.50
N PHE A 120 11.52 12.87 -9.95
CA PHE A 120 10.82 11.60 -9.95
C PHE A 120 9.74 11.58 -11.02
N GLY A 121 9.51 10.40 -11.61
CA GLY A 121 8.46 10.18 -12.59
C GLY A 121 7.65 8.92 -12.31
N ALA A 122 6.46 8.85 -12.90
CA ALA A 122 5.63 7.66 -12.88
C ALA A 122 5.02 7.38 -14.26
N GLU A 123 4.97 6.11 -14.63
CA GLU A 123 4.14 5.61 -15.73
C GLU A 123 3.11 4.66 -15.14
N VAL A 124 1.84 4.85 -15.49
CA VAL A 124 0.73 4.07 -14.93
C VAL A 124 -0.12 3.52 -16.06
N PHE A 125 -0.31 2.21 -16.05
CA PHE A 125 -1.18 1.49 -16.97
C PHE A 125 -2.28 0.77 -16.19
N VAL A 126 -3.51 1.22 -16.38
CA VAL A 126 -4.69 0.59 -15.75
C VAL A 126 -5.19 -0.52 -16.66
N SER A 127 -5.16 -1.75 -16.15
CA SER A 127 -5.50 -2.96 -16.90
C SER A 127 -6.96 -3.39 -16.71
N LYS A 128 -7.54 -3.14 -15.53
CA LYS A 128 -8.90 -3.58 -15.20
C LYS A 128 -9.52 -2.76 -14.08
N GLU A 129 -10.82 -2.52 -14.21
CA GLU A 129 -11.69 -2.04 -13.14
C GLU A 129 -12.72 -3.12 -12.77
N ARG A 130 -13.00 -3.25 -11.47
CA ARG A 130 -14.15 -3.99 -10.96
C ARG A 130 -14.94 -3.12 -9.99
N SER A 131 -16.22 -2.94 -10.27
CA SER A 131 -17.19 -2.43 -9.30
C SER A 131 -18.03 -3.60 -8.79
N THR A 132 -17.70 -4.14 -7.61
CA THR A 132 -18.56 -5.13 -6.97
C THR A 132 -19.75 -4.42 -6.31
N GLY A 133 -20.83 -4.22 -7.07
CA GLY A 133 -22.07 -3.68 -6.53
C GLY A 133 -22.55 -4.51 -5.33
N LYS A 134 -22.82 -3.82 -4.21
CA LYS A 134 -23.22 -4.33 -2.87
C LYS A 134 -22.12 -5.04 -2.05
N GLY A 135 -21.12 -4.27 -1.60
CA GLY A 135 -20.35 -4.63 -0.40
C GLY A 135 -21.12 -4.28 0.88
N GLU A 136 -21.35 -5.27 1.74
CA GLU A 136 -21.93 -5.06 3.08
C GLU A 136 -20.87 -4.51 4.05
N CYS A 137 -21.22 -3.47 4.81
CA CYS A 137 -20.33 -2.85 5.79
C CYS A 137 -20.81 -3.27 7.18
N LEU A 138 -20.09 -4.17 7.85
CA LEU A 138 -20.40 -4.55 9.23
C LEU A 138 -19.95 -3.42 10.16
N SER A 139 -20.89 -2.72 10.78
CA SER A 139 -20.60 -1.75 11.84
C SER A 139 -20.43 -2.51 13.16
N MET A 140 -19.33 -2.26 13.88
CA MET A 140 -19.18 -2.78 15.24
C MET A 140 -20.27 -2.17 16.14
N ILE A 141 -21.03 -3.05 16.80
CA ILE A 141 -22.04 -2.66 17.79
C ILE A 141 -21.28 -2.09 19.00
N LYS A 142 -21.55 -0.82 19.34
CA LYS A 142 -20.84 -0.09 20.40
C LYS A 142 -21.01 -0.70 21.80
N ASP A 143 -22.10 -1.43 22.02
CA ASP A 143 -22.44 -2.10 23.27
C ASP A 143 -22.67 -3.61 23.06
N ALA A 144 -21.70 -4.30 22.46
CA ALA A 144 -21.80 -5.74 22.26
C ALA A 144 -21.71 -6.47 23.62
N PRO A 145 -22.71 -7.28 24.02
CA PRO A 145 -22.56 -8.13 25.20
C PRO A 145 -21.36 -9.05 25.01
N SER A 146 -20.49 -9.17 26.02
CA SER A 146 -19.28 -9.98 25.94
C SER A 146 -19.66 -11.47 25.83
N ILE A 147 -19.84 -11.97 24.61
CA ILE A 147 -20.06 -13.39 24.35
C ILE A 147 -18.69 -14.07 24.42
N LYS A 148 -18.38 -14.68 25.58
CA LYS A 148 -17.23 -15.57 25.71
C LYS A 148 -17.60 -16.93 25.13
N HIS A 149 -17.11 -17.23 23.92
CA HIS A 149 -17.15 -18.58 23.40
C HIS A 149 -15.93 -19.36 23.93
N VAL A 150 -16.18 -20.51 24.57
CA VAL A 150 -15.14 -21.40 25.08
C VAL A 150 -15.07 -22.61 24.16
N TRP A 151 -14.00 -22.71 23.38
CA TRP A 151 -13.73 -23.88 22.55
C TRP A 151 -13.01 -24.95 23.38
N ARG A 152 -13.64 -26.11 23.54
CA ARG A 152 -13.08 -27.25 24.28
C ARG A 152 -12.71 -28.36 23.31
N ILE A 153 -11.42 -28.65 23.20
CA ILE A 153 -10.90 -29.75 22.37
C ILE A 153 -10.68 -30.96 23.27
N GLU A 154 -11.37 -32.06 22.99
CA GLU A 154 -11.23 -33.30 23.75
C GLU A 154 -10.24 -34.25 23.04
N ASN A 155 -9.46 -35.01 23.82
CA ASN A 155 -8.50 -36.00 23.32
C ASN A 155 -7.45 -35.46 22.33
N PHE A 156 -6.90 -34.27 22.61
CA PHE A 156 -5.92 -33.59 21.77
C PHE A 156 -4.75 -34.48 21.29
N SER A 157 -4.25 -35.37 22.16
CA SER A 157 -3.14 -36.28 21.85
C SER A 157 -3.46 -37.38 20.82
N LYS A 158 -4.73 -37.54 20.42
CA LYS A 158 -5.19 -38.50 19.41
C LYS A 158 -5.60 -37.84 18.09
N LEU A 159 -5.47 -36.51 17.97
CA LEU A 159 -5.79 -35.78 16.75
C LEU A 159 -4.82 -36.17 15.63
N ARG A 160 -5.34 -36.85 14.61
CA ARG A 160 -4.60 -37.25 13.40
C ARG A 160 -5.04 -36.46 12.16
N SER A 161 -5.79 -35.37 12.34
CA SER A 161 -6.29 -34.49 11.26
C SER A 161 -5.55 -33.15 11.29
N GLU A 162 -5.29 -32.56 10.13
CA GLU A 162 -4.58 -31.29 9.95
C GLU A 162 -5.43 -30.04 10.30
N CYS A 163 -6.74 -30.19 10.53
CA CYS A 163 -7.64 -29.11 10.93
C CYS A 163 -8.88 -29.67 11.66
N CYS A 164 -9.39 -28.93 12.63
CA CYS A 164 -10.60 -29.27 13.41
C CYS A 164 -11.51 -28.06 13.49
N ASP A 165 -12.66 -28.15 12.82
CA ASP A 165 -13.65 -27.09 12.85
C ASP A 165 -14.36 -27.05 14.22
N SER A 166 -14.64 -25.85 14.72
CA SER A 166 -15.52 -25.69 15.88
C SER A 166 -16.97 -26.02 15.52
N GLN A 167 -17.79 -26.33 16.53
CA GLN A 167 -19.23 -26.29 16.33
C GLN A 167 -19.67 -24.87 15.95
N VAL A 168 -20.72 -24.77 15.14
CA VAL A 168 -21.28 -23.49 14.72
C VAL A 168 -21.87 -22.79 15.94
N PHE A 169 -21.47 -21.55 16.19
CA PHE A 169 -22.02 -20.69 17.24
C PHE A 169 -22.61 -19.41 16.65
N ASN A 170 -23.61 -18.84 17.33
CA ASN A 170 -24.23 -17.59 16.92
C ASN A 170 -23.53 -16.41 17.60
N SER A 171 -23.26 -15.36 16.86
CA SER A 171 -22.84 -14.06 17.39
C SER A 171 -23.57 -12.95 16.64
N GLY A 172 -24.43 -12.23 17.35
CA GLY A 172 -25.45 -11.38 16.72
C GLY A 172 -26.44 -12.21 15.88
N ASP A 173 -26.80 -11.71 14.70
CA ASP A 173 -27.69 -12.39 13.74
C ASP A 173 -26.94 -13.36 12.79
N GLN A 174 -25.65 -13.61 13.05
CA GLN A 174 -24.79 -14.39 12.16
C GLN A 174 -24.29 -15.69 12.81
N LYS A 175 -24.14 -16.73 11.96
CA LYS A 175 -23.62 -18.04 12.32
C LYS A 175 -22.13 -18.11 11.98
N TRP A 176 -21.31 -18.49 12.95
CA TRP A 176 -19.85 -18.54 12.88
C TRP A 176 -19.35 -19.94 13.19
N TYR A 177 -18.24 -20.33 12.57
CA TYR A 177 -17.44 -21.49 12.97
C TYR A 177 -15.97 -21.13 12.81
N GLN A 178 -15.11 -21.71 13.63
CA GLN A 178 -13.66 -21.55 13.54
C GLN A 178 -13.07 -22.77 12.83
N ARG A 179 -12.05 -22.53 12.00
CA ARG A 179 -11.35 -23.53 11.21
C ARG A 179 -9.89 -23.60 11.63
#